data_AF-A0A2N9LM88-F1
#
_entry.id   AF-A0A2N9LM88-F1
#
_cell.length_a   1.000
_cell.length_b   1.000
_cell.length_c   1.000
_cell.angle_alpha   90.00
_cell.angle_beta   90.00
_cell.angle_gamma   90.00
#
_symmetry.space_group_name_H-M   'P 1'
#
loop_
_entity.id
_entity.type
_entity.pdbx_description
1 polymer ?
#
loop_
_entity_poly.entity_id
_entity_poly.type
_entity_poly.pdbx_seq_one_letter_code
_entity_poly.pdbx_strand_id
1 'polypeptide(L)' 'MIDHNGRFRACEMRGIVGDLHDYDFDVRRALESQGMRDEVEAIPKANCWCTHSCFIQESSKFSPKAQLLRIPLAGLAQ' A
#
# COMPACT_ATOMS: atom_id res chain seq x y z
N MET A 1 -1.79 -5.57 -5.72
CA MET A 1 -2.94 -5.38 -6.65
C MET A 1 -2.62 -6.10 -7.95
N ILE A 2 -3.61 -6.78 -8.54
CA ILE A 2 -3.49 -7.46 -9.83
C ILE A 2 -4.46 -6.79 -10.79
N ASP A 3 -3.96 -6.32 -11.92
CA ASP A 3 -4.74 -5.66 -12.96
C ASP A 3 -5.48 -6.68 -13.83
N HIS A 4 -6.48 -6.22 -14.59
CA HIS A 4 -7.31 -7.08 -15.46
C HIS A 4 -6.53 -7.89 -16.52
N ASN A 5 -5.27 -7.52 -16.77
CA ASN A 5 -4.40 -8.17 -17.75
C ASN A 5 -3.35 -9.10 -17.11
N GLY A 6 -3.44 -9.37 -15.81
CA GLY A 6 -2.50 -10.26 -15.10
C GLY A 6 -1.24 -9.58 -14.58
N ARG A 7 -0.97 -8.32 -14.96
CA ARG A 7 0.13 -7.54 -14.38
C ARG A 7 -0.15 -7.20 -12.92
N PHE A 8 0.88 -7.24 -12.09
CA PHE A 8 0.75 -7.01 -10.65
C PHE A 8 1.70 -5.92 -10.15
N ARG A 9 1.29 -5.28 -9.06
CA ARG A 9 1.97 -4.16 -8.38
C ARG A 9 1.76 -4.21 -6.88
N ALA A 10 2.62 -3.55 -6.09
CA ALA A 10 2.48 -3.52 -4.63
C ALA A 10 1.19 -2.81 -4.18
N CYS A 11 0.93 -1.61 -4.67
CA CYS A 11 -0.35 -0.89 -4.51
C CYS A 11 -0.74 -0.16 -5.81
N GLU A 12 -1.94 0.40 -5.86
CA GLU A 12 -2.50 1.10 -7.03
C GLU A 12 -1.64 2.27 -7.52
N MET A 13 -0.87 2.89 -6.62
CA MET A 13 0.01 4.02 -6.93
C MET A 13 1.44 3.63 -7.31
N ARG A 14 1.82 2.36 -7.17
CA ARG A 14 3.17 1.87 -7.49
C ARG A 14 3.26 1.37 -8.93
N GLY A 15 4.48 1.28 -9.44
CA GLY A 15 4.76 0.73 -10.77
C GLY A 15 4.38 -0.75 -10.89
N ILE A 16 4.31 -1.24 -12.13
CA ILE A 16 4.14 -2.66 -12.40
C ILE A 16 5.41 -3.38 -11.96
N VAL A 17 5.25 -4.43 -11.15
CA VAL A 17 6.35 -5.27 -10.64
C VAL A 17 6.59 -6.46 -11.56
N GLY A 18 5.54 -7.00 -12.17
CA GLY A 18 5.66 -8.11 -13.13
C GLY A 18 4.30 -8.54 -13.71
N ASP A 19 4.30 -9.66 -14.43
CA ASP A 19 3.10 -10.29 -14.99
C ASP A 19 2.92 -11.70 -14.42
N LEU A 20 1.70 -12.05 -13.96
CA LEU A 20 1.40 -13.37 -13.42
C LEU A 20 1.50 -14.50 -14.44
N HIS A 21 1.36 -14.20 -15.74
CA HIS A 21 1.54 -15.21 -16.79
C HIS A 21 2.94 -15.83 -16.76
N ASP A 22 3.97 -15.06 -16.35
CA ASP A 22 5.36 -15.54 -16.23
C ASP A 22 5.57 -16.52 -15.07
N TYR A 23 4.60 -16.62 -14.17
CA TYR A 23 4.64 -17.46 -12.97
C TYR A 23 3.59 -18.58 -12.98
N ASP A 24 3.02 -18.91 -14.15
CA ASP A 24 1.92 -19.88 -14.29
C ASP A 24 0.72 -19.53 -13.39
N PHE A 25 0.50 -18.22 -13.16
CA PHE A 25 -0.48 -17.68 -12.21
C PHE A 25 -0.29 -18.10 -10.74
N ASP A 26 0.87 -18.64 -10.37
CA ASP A 26 1.24 -18.88 -8.97
C ASP A 26 1.60 -17.56 -8.27
N VAL A 27 0.62 -17.03 -7.55
CA VAL A 27 0.76 -15.77 -6.80
C VAL A 27 1.87 -15.85 -5.76
N ARG A 28 2.10 -17.01 -5.15
CA ARG A 28 3.17 -17.16 -4.15
C ARG A 28 4.53 -17.01 -4.81
N ARG A 29 4.75 -17.69 -5.94
CA ARG A 29 6.00 -17.54 -6.72
C ARG A 29 6.20 -16.11 -7.19
N ALA A 30 5.14 -15.42 -7.63
CA ALA A 30 5.20 -14.02 -8.03
C ALA A 30 5.57 -13.07 -6.86
N LEU A 31 5.04 -13.32 -5.66
CA LEU A 31 5.36 -12.52 -4.46
C LEU A 31 6.75 -12.82 -3.89
N GLU A 32 7.29 -14.02 -4.09
CA GLU A 32 8.64 -14.41 -3.68
C GLU A 32 9.72 -14.01 -4.71
N SER A 33 9.30 -13.47 -5.86
CA SER A 33 10.16 -13.04 -6.97
C SER A 33 11.13 -11.92 -6.60
N GLN A 34 12.22 -11.81 -7.37
CA GLN A 34 13.20 -10.74 -7.15
C GLN A 34 12.59 -9.34 -7.35
N GLY A 35 11.73 -9.16 -8.36
CA GLY A 35 11.06 -7.88 -8.60
C GLY A 35 10.22 -7.42 -7.41
N MET A 36 9.55 -8.35 -6.71
CA MET A 36 8.80 -8.01 -5.49
C MET A 36 9.72 -7.69 -4.30
N ARG A 37 10.87 -8.36 -4.19
CA ARG A 37 11.88 -8.03 -3.15
C ARG A 37 12.44 -6.62 -3.37
N ASP A 38 12.80 -6.30 -4.61
CA ASP A 38 13.30 -4.97 -4.99
C ASP A 38 12.23 -3.89 -4.72
N GLU A 39 10.97 -4.19 -5.01
CA GLU A 39 9.83 -3.32 -4.72
C GLU A 39 9.69 -3.05 -3.22
N VAL A 40 9.74 -4.10 -2.39
CA VAL A 40 9.69 -3.97 -0.93
C VAL A 40 10.83 -3.11 -0.39
N GLU A 41 12.04 -3.25 -0.93
CA GLU A 41 13.17 -2.39 -0.56
C GLU A 41 13.03 -0.94 -1.04
N ALA A 42 12.34 -0.71 -2.16
CA ALA A 42 12.14 0.61 -2.74
C ALA A 42 11.07 1.44 -1.99
N ILE A 43 10.05 0.79 -1.44
CA ILE A 43 8.93 1.42 -0.72
C ILE A 43 9.39 2.41 0.38
N PRO A 44 10.24 2.03 1.35
CA PRO A 44 10.69 2.95 2.39
C PRO A 44 11.58 4.08 1.84
N LYS A 45 12.40 3.81 0.81
CA LYS A 45 13.25 4.82 0.16
C LYS A 45 12.43 5.90 -0.54
N ALA A 46 11.24 5.54 -1.03
CA ALA A 46 10.29 6.45 -1.65
C ALA A 46 9.36 7.17 -0.65
N ASN A 47 9.56 6.99 0.67
CA ASN A 47 8.62 7.45 1.70
C ASN A 47 7.17 7.01 1.44
N CYS A 48 6.99 5.83 0.84
CA CYS A 48 5.69 5.27 0.53
C CYS A 48 5.17 4.52 1.76
N TRP A 49 4.35 5.18 2.56
CA TRP A 49 3.79 4.61 3.81
C TRP A 49 2.30 4.28 3.68
N CYS A 50 1.84 3.97 2.46
CA CYS A 50 0.43 3.87 2.08
C CYS A 50 -0.37 2.78 2.82
N THR A 51 0.23 2.01 3.71
CA THR A 51 -0.54 1.21 4.67
C THR A 51 -1.27 2.09 5.71
N HIS A 52 -0.84 3.34 5.90
CA HIS A 52 -1.44 4.26 6.85
C HIS A 52 -2.32 5.33 6.18
N SER A 53 -1.90 6.11 5.18
CA SER A 53 -2.72 7.26 4.71
C SER A 53 -4.08 6.88 4.10
N CYS A 54 -4.13 5.85 3.24
CA CYS A 54 -5.38 5.37 2.64
C CYS A 54 -6.34 4.77 3.68
N PHE A 55 -5.81 4.32 4.82
CA PHE A 55 -6.59 3.78 5.94
C PHE A 55 -6.64 4.76 7.13
N ILE A 56 -5.98 5.91 7.13
CA ILE A 56 -5.97 6.86 8.27
C ILE A 56 -7.35 7.46 8.38
N GLN A 57 -7.90 7.95 7.27
CA GLN A 57 -9.24 8.53 7.28
C GLN A 57 -10.26 7.45 7.63
N GLU A 58 -10.18 6.27 7.01
CA GLU A 58 -11.11 5.17 7.31
C GLU A 58 -10.97 4.65 8.75
N SER A 59 -9.76 4.39 9.24
CA SER A 59 -9.50 3.97 10.63
C SER A 59 -9.90 5.05 11.64
N SER A 60 -9.71 6.33 11.30
CA SER A 60 -10.04 7.43 12.21
C SER A 60 -11.54 7.50 12.46
N LYS A 61 -12.38 7.13 11.48
CA LYS A 61 -13.83 7.00 11.66
C LYS A 61 -14.18 5.96 12.72
N PHE A 62 -13.37 4.91 12.90
CA PHE A 62 -13.64 3.86 13.89
C PHE A 62 -12.89 4.06 15.22
N SER A 63 -12.18 5.18 15.39
CA SER A 63 -11.47 5.51 16.62
C SER A 63 -12.09 6.74 17.29
N PRO A 64 -12.86 6.58 18.39
CA PRO A 64 -13.44 7.71 19.12
C PRO A 64 -12.38 8.71 19.61
N LYS A 65 -11.19 8.20 19.99
CA LYS A 65 -10.05 9.04 20.38
C LYS A 65 -9.50 9.86 19.21
N ALA A 66 -9.47 9.30 18.01
CA ALA A 66 -9.04 10.06 16.83
C ALA A 66 -10.07 11.15 16.50
N GLN A 67 -11.36 10.82 16.51
CA GLN A 67 -12.44 11.77 16.20
C GLN A 67 -12.56 12.91 17.23
N LEU A 68 -12.53 12.60 18.53
CA LEU A 68 -12.85 13.57 19.58
C LEU A 68 -11.64 14.38 20.06
N LEU A 69 -10.43 13.83 19.95
CA LEU A 69 -9.24 14.46 20.53
C LEU A 69 -8.21 14.79 19.46
N ARG A 70 -7.75 13.82 18.66
CA ARG A 70 -6.62 14.05 17.75
C ARG A 70 -6.95 15.04 16.62
N ILE A 71 -8.09 14.88 15.96
CA ILE A 71 -8.47 15.74 14.83
C ILE A 71 -8.79 17.18 15.29
N PRO A 72 -9.62 17.42 16.33
CA PRO A 72 -9.92 18.78 16.78
C PRO A 72 -8.70 19.51 17.34
N LEU A 73 -7.85 18.84 18.13
CA LEU A 73 -6.64 19.46 18.68
C LEU A 73 -5.64 19.83 17.58
N ALA A 74 -5.52 19.02 16.53
CA ALA A 74 -4.68 19.36 15.36
C ALA A 74 -5.21 20.59 14.60
N GLY A 75 -6.53 20.78 14.55
CA GLY A 75 -7.16 21.98 13.97
C GLY A 75 -6.93 23.27 14.77
N LEU A 76 -6.81 23.15 16.10
CA LEU A 76 -6.53 24.29 17.00
C LEU A 76 -5.04 24.67 17.06
N ALA A 77 -4.15 23.79 16.59
CA ALA A 77 -2.69 23.99 16.62
C ALA A 77 -2.12 24.58 15.32
N GLN A 78 -2.98 24.92 14.35
CA GLN A 78 -2.67 25.62 13.10
C GLN A 78 -2.93 27.10 13.24
#